data_AF-A0A2H0C748-F1
#
_entry.id   AF-A0A2H0C748-F1
#
_cell.length_a   1.000
_cell.length_b   1.000
_cell.length_c   1.000
_cell.angle_alpha   90.00
_cell.angle_beta   90.00
_cell.angle_gamma   90.00
#
_symmetry.space_group_name_H-M   'P 1'
#
loop_
_entity.id
_entity.type
_entity.pdbx_description
1 polymer ?
#
loop_
_entity_poly.entity_id
_entity_poly.type
_entity_poly.pdbx_seq_one_letter_code
_entity_poly.pdbx_strand_id
1 'polypeptide(L)'
;MTCFRSHRLVMMTALFGVLFFLLSHTQVHAQSFSDVPSSHFAFQAVEFLKENGVLSGYPDGTFQPDKTVNRAEATKIVVAPLLNPDVDLTGFTSVYDDVSNNDWYMPYVEIARNKLGIVDGPPKTTVFNGGRPVNKVEFLKILLLAQGEKPTEMYSEITMPLSLDVTNPDEWYYPYMRSALAASMTMVGEDGFLHPAKPLSRGEVAVLLHRYLMYKQGRRTQALLSETESEIINTVRLMEDKDINNASFAAGRAVVVSRGALTSRPDESIVKGAVKTAEGFHKLTQGYVAGLAGQFDTAIALAQEAWGLAERAKEFSPELNTLAAQMQEMASTMAGSLRAQKEKVQ
;
A
#
# COMPACT_ATOMS: atom_id res chain seq x y z
N MET A 1 -46.85 -68.23 -6.14
CA MET A 1 -46.54 -66.88 -6.67
C MET A 1 -47.85 -66.13 -6.84
N THR A 2 -48.19 -65.31 -5.84
CA THR A 2 -49.09 -64.13 -5.84
C THR A 2 -49.35 -63.73 -4.38
N CYS A 3 -49.68 -62.46 -4.18
CA CYS A 3 -50.51 -61.90 -3.10
C CYS A 3 -49.82 -61.02 -2.00
N PHE A 4 -49.89 -59.71 -2.24
CA PHE A 4 -50.45 -58.64 -1.37
C PHE A 4 -50.11 -58.54 0.14
N ARG A 5 -49.37 -57.46 0.46
CA ARG A 5 -49.75 -56.28 1.29
C ARG A 5 -50.38 -56.47 2.69
N SER A 6 -49.70 -55.98 3.74
CA SER A 6 -50.26 -55.29 4.94
C SER A 6 -49.09 -54.68 5.74
N HIS A 7 -48.93 -53.37 5.99
CA HIS A 7 -49.63 -52.39 6.85
C HIS A 7 -49.54 -52.60 8.38
N ARG A 8 -48.78 -51.68 9.03
CA ARG A 8 -48.89 -51.06 10.39
C ARG A 8 -47.99 -51.58 11.53
N LEU A 9 -47.16 -50.68 12.10
CA LEU A 9 -46.99 -50.27 13.54
C LEU A 9 -45.65 -49.49 13.68
N VAL A 10 -45.59 -48.17 13.89
CA VAL A 10 -45.75 -47.36 15.13
C VAL A 10 -44.67 -47.59 16.22
N MET A 11 -43.85 -46.54 16.40
CA MET A 11 -43.13 -46.01 17.58
C MET A 11 -42.32 -46.92 18.53
N MET A 12 -41.05 -46.54 18.72
CA MET A 12 -40.23 -46.52 19.97
C MET A 12 -38.75 -46.49 19.50
N THR A 13 -37.85 -45.58 19.85
CA THR A 13 -37.57 -44.90 21.12
C THR A 13 -36.71 -43.65 20.87
N ALA A 14 -37.08 -42.52 21.48
CA ALA A 14 -36.18 -41.39 21.68
C ALA A 14 -35.27 -41.67 22.89
N LEU A 15 -33.95 -41.72 22.70
CA LEU A 15 -32.95 -41.40 23.73
C LEU A 15 -31.53 -41.36 23.09
N PHE A 16 -31.10 -40.19 22.63
CA PHE A 16 -29.67 -39.83 22.60
C PHE A 16 -29.58 -38.30 22.65
N GLY A 17 -30.01 -37.77 23.80
CA GLY A 17 -29.72 -36.40 24.17
C GLY A 17 -28.27 -36.29 24.62
N VAL A 18 -27.66 -35.16 24.22
CA VAL A 18 -26.57 -34.46 24.90
C VAL A 18 -25.21 -35.17 24.89
N LEU A 19 -24.32 -34.69 24.02
CA LEU A 19 -23.08 -34.00 24.39
C LEU A 19 -22.14 -33.89 23.15
N PHE A 20 -22.55 -33.15 22.12
CA PHE A 20 -21.57 -32.58 21.19
C PHE A 20 -21.35 -31.14 21.61
N PHE A 21 -20.63 -30.97 22.71
CA PHE A 21 -20.00 -29.69 23.02
C PHE A 21 -19.07 -29.43 21.84
N LEU A 22 -19.45 -28.49 20.96
CA LEU A 22 -18.56 -27.92 19.98
C LEU A 22 -17.38 -27.35 20.78
N LEU A 23 -16.33 -28.15 20.95
CA LEU A 23 -15.01 -27.65 21.25
C LEU A 23 -14.58 -26.87 20.01
N SER A 24 -15.06 -25.63 19.92
CA SER A 24 -14.36 -24.56 19.21
C SER A 24 -12.98 -24.53 19.85
N HIS A 25 -12.05 -25.32 19.29
CA HIS A 25 -10.65 -25.15 19.57
C HIS A 25 -10.35 -23.77 19.03
N THR A 26 -10.31 -22.77 19.92
CA THR A 26 -9.51 -21.61 19.67
C THR A 26 -8.10 -22.16 19.48
N GLN A 27 -7.66 -22.28 18.23
CA GLN A 27 -6.25 -22.51 17.97
C GLN A 27 -5.54 -21.29 18.55
N VAL A 28 -5.02 -21.44 19.75
CA VAL A 28 -4.06 -20.50 20.31
C VAL A 28 -2.82 -20.69 19.46
N HIS A 29 -2.63 -19.83 18.46
CA HIS A 29 -1.37 -19.78 17.74
C HIS A 29 -0.30 -19.44 18.77
N ALA A 30 0.60 -20.38 19.04
CA ALA A 30 1.70 -20.14 19.96
C ALA A 30 2.56 -19.03 19.35
N GLN A 31 2.72 -17.93 20.10
CA GLN A 31 3.57 -16.81 19.70
C GLN A 31 4.97 -17.31 19.33
N SER A 32 5.45 -16.94 18.13
CA SER A 32 6.69 -17.50 17.58
C SER A 32 7.95 -16.93 18.26
N PHE A 33 7.88 -15.71 18.79
CA PHE A 33 9.03 -15.01 19.38
C PHE A 33 8.67 -14.33 20.69
N SER A 34 9.48 -14.52 21.73
CA SER A 34 9.20 -14.03 23.09
C SER A 34 9.10 -12.50 23.22
N ASP A 35 9.77 -11.77 22.32
CA ASP A 35 9.88 -10.30 22.30
C ASP A 35 8.93 -9.63 21.30
N VAL A 36 8.01 -10.38 20.70
CA VAL A 36 6.94 -9.85 19.84
C VAL A 36 5.58 -10.25 20.42
N PRO A 37 5.10 -9.59 21.49
CA PRO A 37 3.78 -9.87 22.05
C PRO A 37 2.67 -9.58 21.04
N SER A 38 1.49 -10.16 21.23
CA SER A 38 0.32 -9.96 20.33
C SER A 38 -0.14 -8.50 20.22
N SER A 39 0.22 -7.65 21.18
CA SER A 39 -0.02 -6.20 21.18
C SER A 39 1.01 -5.42 20.36
N HIS A 40 2.13 -6.02 19.97
CA HIS A 40 3.17 -5.36 19.20
C HIS A 40 2.69 -5.09 17.76
N PHE A 41 2.95 -3.89 17.22
CA PHE A 41 2.43 -3.48 15.91
C PHE A 41 2.87 -4.41 14.75
N ALA A 42 4.04 -5.02 14.88
CA ALA A 42 4.60 -5.95 13.90
C ALA A 42 4.13 -7.41 14.07
N PHE A 43 3.38 -7.75 15.14
CA PHE A 43 3.05 -9.13 15.49
C PHE A 43 2.49 -9.94 14.31
N GLN A 44 1.41 -9.47 13.68
CA GLN A 44 0.78 -10.17 12.56
C GLN A 44 1.75 -10.38 11.38
N ALA A 45 2.58 -9.37 11.09
CA ALA A 45 3.55 -9.46 10.01
C ALA A 45 4.66 -10.47 10.33
N VAL A 46 5.15 -10.48 11.56
CA VAL A 46 6.20 -11.38 12.02
C VAL A 46 5.73 -12.83 12.02
N GLU A 47 4.55 -13.12 12.59
CA GLU A 47 3.98 -14.47 12.58
C GLU A 47 3.76 -14.96 11.14
N PHE A 48 3.13 -14.15 10.29
CA PHE A 48 2.92 -14.50 8.88
C PHE A 48 4.23 -14.81 8.15
N LEU A 49 5.25 -13.95 8.28
CA LEU A 49 6.52 -14.15 7.59
C LEU A 49 7.30 -15.34 8.13
N LYS A 50 7.15 -15.65 9.42
CA LYS A 50 7.75 -16.84 10.05
C LYS A 50 7.09 -18.13 9.56
N GLU A 51 5.76 -18.19 9.58
CA GLU A 51 4.97 -19.32 9.09
C GLU A 51 5.26 -19.64 7.61
N ASN A 52 5.47 -18.60 6.80
CA ASN A 52 5.77 -18.74 5.37
C ASN A 52 7.27 -18.89 5.07
N GLY A 53 8.13 -19.00 6.09
CA GLY A 53 9.58 -19.19 5.91
C GLY A 53 10.31 -18.01 5.28
N VAL A 54 9.67 -16.83 5.20
CA VAL A 54 10.23 -15.63 4.54
C VAL A 54 11.20 -14.90 5.47
N LEU A 55 10.90 -14.83 6.77
CA LEU A 55 11.75 -14.18 7.75
C LEU A 55 11.81 -14.99 9.05
N SER A 56 13.02 -15.24 9.54
CA SER A 56 13.26 -15.98 10.78
C SER A 56 13.80 -15.05 11.87
N GLY A 57 13.63 -15.44 13.14
CA GLY A 57 14.29 -14.80 14.28
C GLY A 57 15.69 -15.34 14.52
N TYR A 58 16.23 -15.00 15.68
CA TYR A 58 17.56 -15.37 16.14
C TYR A 58 17.56 -16.73 16.86
N PRO A 59 18.72 -17.39 16.98
CA PRO A 59 18.83 -18.69 17.67
C PRO A 59 18.40 -18.68 19.15
N ASP A 60 18.38 -17.50 19.77
CA ASP A 60 17.93 -17.29 21.15
C ASP A 60 16.39 -17.22 21.30
N GLY A 61 15.65 -17.36 20.20
CA GLY A 61 14.18 -17.32 20.20
C GLY A 61 13.59 -15.91 20.15
N THR A 62 14.40 -14.89 19.89
CA THR A 62 13.96 -13.50 19.72
C THR A 62 13.80 -13.12 18.25
N PHE A 63 13.00 -12.09 17.96
CA PHE A 63 12.91 -11.47 16.64
C PHE A 63 13.69 -10.15 16.54
N GLN A 64 13.79 -9.43 17.65
CA GLN A 64 14.36 -8.08 17.80
C GLN A 64 13.65 -7.04 16.93
N PRO A 65 12.34 -6.82 17.13
CA PRO A 65 11.53 -5.96 16.25
C PRO A 65 12.03 -4.51 16.21
N ASP A 66 12.53 -3.98 17.32
CA ASP A 66 12.99 -2.59 17.42
C ASP A 66 14.43 -2.38 16.97
N LYS A 67 15.15 -3.47 16.65
CA LYS A 67 16.53 -3.37 16.14
C LYS A 67 16.52 -2.74 14.75
N THR A 68 17.31 -1.67 14.57
CA THR A 68 17.55 -1.08 13.24
C THR A 68 18.21 -2.09 12.31
N VAL A 69 17.69 -2.19 11.09
CA VAL A 69 18.21 -3.07 10.04
C VAL A 69 19.26 -2.33 9.23
N ASN A 70 20.42 -2.94 9.03
CA ASN A 70 21.43 -2.38 8.14
C ASN A 70 21.17 -2.75 6.67
N ARG A 71 21.82 -2.04 5.74
CA ARG A 71 21.61 -2.22 4.29
C ARG A 71 21.94 -3.65 3.82
N ALA A 72 22.96 -4.29 4.40
CA ALA A 72 23.30 -5.68 4.12
C ALA A 72 22.21 -6.69 4.55
N GLU A 73 21.69 -6.55 5.78
CA GLU A 73 20.58 -7.34 6.30
C GLU A 73 19.33 -7.16 5.44
N ALA A 74 18.99 -5.92 5.07
CA ALA A 74 17.87 -5.60 4.21
C ALA A 74 17.97 -6.28 2.84
N THR A 75 19.15 -6.23 2.20
CA THR A 75 19.39 -6.92 0.92
C THR A 75 19.24 -8.43 1.06
N LYS A 76 19.82 -9.06 2.10
CA LYS A 76 19.64 -10.51 2.31
C LYS A 76 18.18 -10.89 2.55
N ILE A 77 17.43 -10.10 3.34
CA ILE A 77 16.01 -10.36 3.63
C ILE A 77 15.18 -10.43 2.34
N VAL A 78 15.46 -9.57 1.36
CA VAL A 78 14.73 -9.55 0.09
C VAL A 78 15.25 -10.61 -0.89
N VAL A 79 16.57 -10.79 -0.97
CA VAL A 79 17.18 -11.66 -2.00
C VAL A 79 17.10 -13.13 -1.64
N ALA A 80 17.37 -13.50 -0.39
CA ALA A 80 17.48 -14.91 0.00
C ALA A 80 16.20 -15.73 -0.32
N PRO A 81 14.98 -15.24 -0.08
CA PRO A 81 13.75 -15.97 -0.44
C PRO A 81 13.54 -16.18 -1.94
N LEU A 82 14.27 -15.46 -2.81
CA LEU A 82 14.18 -15.60 -4.26
C LEU A 82 15.12 -16.67 -4.82
N LEU A 83 16.00 -17.22 -3.99
CA LEU A 83 17.01 -18.17 -4.41
C LEU A 83 16.51 -19.61 -4.25
N ASN A 84 16.98 -20.49 -5.14
CA ASN A 84 16.85 -21.92 -4.92
C ASN A 84 17.62 -22.30 -3.64
N PRO A 85 17.04 -23.11 -2.72
CA PRO A 85 17.74 -23.61 -1.54
C PRO A 85 19.11 -24.25 -1.82
N ASP A 86 19.28 -24.87 -2.98
CA ASP A 86 20.53 -25.54 -3.41
C ASP A 86 21.46 -24.62 -4.20
N VAL A 87 21.19 -23.30 -4.25
CA VAL A 87 22.07 -22.37 -4.96
C VAL A 87 23.46 -22.37 -4.34
N ASP A 88 24.47 -22.52 -5.17
CA ASP A 88 25.86 -22.34 -4.74
C ASP A 88 26.14 -20.85 -4.49
N LEU A 89 26.41 -20.51 -3.23
CA LEU A 89 26.78 -19.16 -2.80
C LEU A 89 28.31 -18.98 -2.72
N THR A 90 29.08 -19.97 -3.17
CA THR A 90 30.54 -19.90 -3.24
C THR A 90 31.01 -19.30 -4.57
N GLY A 91 32.27 -18.88 -4.64
CA GLY A 91 32.90 -18.39 -5.88
C GLY A 91 32.50 -16.97 -6.31
N PHE A 92 31.62 -16.28 -5.57
CA PHE A 92 31.39 -14.85 -5.76
C PHE A 92 32.64 -14.06 -5.33
N THR A 93 32.93 -12.99 -6.06
CA THR A 93 33.90 -11.97 -5.67
C THR A 93 33.19 -10.64 -5.62
N SER A 94 33.48 -9.84 -4.61
CA SER A 94 32.82 -8.54 -4.54
C SER A 94 33.46 -7.51 -5.45
N VAL A 95 32.63 -6.73 -6.12
CA VAL A 95 33.05 -5.54 -6.87
C VAL A 95 33.08 -4.28 -6.01
N TYR A 96 32.66 -4.39 -4.74
CA TYR A 96 32.67 -3.28 -3.81
C TYR A 96 33.94 -3.30 -2.96
N ASP A 97 34.57 -2.14 -2.83
CA ASP A 97 35.81 -1.94 -2.08
C ASP A 97 35.62 -2.18 -0.57
N ASP A 98 34.40 -2.01 -0.06
CA ASP A 98 34.03 -2.13 1.36
C ASP A 98 33.32 -3.46 1.71
N VAL A 99 33.26 -4.41 0.78
CA VAL A 99 32.66 -5.74 1.02
C VAL A 99 33.75 -6.81 0.91
N SER A 100 34.03 -7.46 2.04
CA SER A 100 34.98 -8.57 2.07
C SER A 100 34.36 -9.81 1.42
N ASN A 101 35.18 -10.61 0.71
CA ASN A 101 34.74 -11.90 0.17
C ASN A 101 34.31 -12.90 1.27
N ASN A 102 34.67 -12.64 2.53
CA ASN A 102 34.26 -13.44 3.69
C ASN A 102 33.01 -12.89 4.40
N ASP A 103 32.42 -11.78 3.95
CA ASP A 103 31.21 -11.23 4.56
C ASP A 103 30.01 -12.13 4.27
N TRP A 104 29.24 -12.46 5.31
CA TRP A 104 28.06 -13.35 5.21
C TRP A 104 26.99 -12.86 4.23
N TYR A 105 26.96 -11.55 3.96
CA TYR A 105 26.01 -10.92 3.05
C TYR A 105 26.52 -10.79 1.62
N MET A 106 27.83 -10.96 1.39
CA MET A 106 28.49 -10.71 0.10
C MET A 106 27.79 -11.40 -1.07
N PRO A 107 27.47 -12.72 -1.05
CA PRO A 107 26.86 -13.36 -2.21
C PRO A 107 25.46 -12.78 -2.52
N TYR A 108 24.68 -12.41 -1.50
CA TYR A 108 23.36 -11.80 -1.71
C TYR A 108 23.47 -10.41 -2.33
N VAL A 109 24.48 -9.63 -1.92
CA VAL A 109 24.76 -8.30 -2.47
C VAL A 109 25.20 -8.39 -3.94
N GLU A 110 26.06 -9.34 -4.28
CA GLU A 110 26.49 -9.54 -5.67
C GLU A 110 25.37 -10.07 -6.55
N ILE A 111 24.49 -10.95 -6.04
CA ILE A 111 23.27 -11.35 -6.75
C ILE A 111 22.34 -10.15 -6.97
N ALA A 112 22.10 -9.36 -5.92
CA ALA A 112 21.26 -8.17 -5.98
C ALA A 112 21.74 -7.19 -7.06
N ARG A 113 23.06 -7.01 -7.18
CA ARG A 113 23.67 -6.08 -8.13
C ARG A 113 23.70 -6.63 -9.55
N ASN A 114 24.20 -7.85 -9.73
CA ASN A 114 24.59 -8.36 -11.05
C ASN A 114 23.47 -9.11 -11.75
N LYS A 115 22.63 -9.83 -10.98
CA LYS A 115 21.52 -10.61 -11.54
C LYS A 115 20.20 -9.84 -11.51
N LEU A 116 19.96 -9.09 -10.43
CA LEU A 116 18.65 -8.47 -10.20
C LEU A 116 18.65 -6.95 -10.49
N GLY A 117 19.79 -6.27 -10.40
CA GLY A 117 19.87 -4.82 -10.62
C GLY A 117 19.09 -3.98 -9.59
N ILE A 118 18.91 -4.50 -8.37
CA ILE A 118 18.01 -3.92 -7.35
C ILE A 118 18.74 -3.05 -6.33
N VAL A 119 20.07 -3.15 -6.27
CA VAL A 119 20.95 -2.29 -5.48
C VAL A 119 21.67 -1.32 -6.40
N ASP A 120 21.99 -0.16 -5.82
CA ASP A 120 22.60 1.01 -6.46
C ASP A 120 21.72 1.69 -7.51
N GLY A 121 22.09 2.90 -7.88
CA GLY A 121 21.50 3.61 -9.02
C GLY A 121 22.46 3.62 -10.21
N PRO A 122 22.04 4.12 -11.37
CA PRO A 122 22.99 4.64 -12.34
C PRO A 122 23.62 5.94 -11.79
N PRO A 123 24.95 6.11 -11.81
CA PRO A 123 25.97 5.12 -12.15
C PRO A 123 26.21 4.12 -10.99
N LYS A 124 26.56 2.88 -11.33
CA LYS A 124 26.94 1.86 -10.35
C LYS A 124 28.12 2.36 -9.51
N THR A 125 28.10 2.08 -8.20
CA THR A 125 29.15 2.49 -7.26
C THR A 125 30.17 1.37 -7.02
N THR A 126 31.33 1.70 -6.45
CA THR A 126 32.29 0.71 -5.90
C THR A 126 32.19 0.61 -4.37
N VAL A 127 31.26 1.31 -3.72
CA VAL A 127 31.05 1.24 -2.27
C VAL A 127 29.58 0.90 -1.99
N PHE A 128 29.36 -0.15 -1.21
CA PHE A 128 28.04 -0.67 -0.85
C PHE A 128 27.49 -0.01 0.44
N ASN A 129 28.35 0.30 1.40
CA ASN A 129 27.96 0.76 2.74
C ASN A 129 27.00 -0.21 3.44
N GLY A 130 27.36 -1.49 3.54
CA GLY A 130 26.47 -2.53 4.07
C GLY A 130 26.12 -2.36 5.56
N GLY A 131 27.02 -1.77 6.34
CA GLY A 131 26.89 -1.62 7.78
C GLY A 131 25.98 -0.47 8.25
N ARG A 132 25.64 0.50 7.39
CA ARG A 132 24.75 1.60 7.80
C ARG A 132 23.29 1.17 7.80
N PRO A 133 22.41 1.85 8.57
CA PRO A 133 20.97 1.63 8.48
C PRO A 133 20.44 1.74 7.05
N VAL A 134 19.50 0.85 6.71
CA VAL A 134 18.71 0.99 5.49
C VAL A 134 17.61 2.01 5.73
N ASN A 135 17.41 2.93 4.79
CA ASN A 135 16.32 3.88 4.86
C ASN A 135 15.07 3.32 4.17
N LYS A 136 13.88 3.81 4.55
CA LYS A 136 12.59 3.33 4.07
C LYS A 136 12.55 3.17 2.55
N VAL A 137 12.92 4.22 1.81
CA VAL A 137 12.80 4.17 0.35
C VAL A 137 13.86 3.31 -0.33
N GLU A 138 15.02 3.11 0.30
CA GLU A 138 16.01 2.15 -0.19
C GLU A 138 15.49 0.72 -0.06
N PHE A 139 14.87 0.40 1.08
CA PHE A 139 14.23 -0.90 1.28
C PHE A 139 13.08 -1.12 0.28
N LEU A 140 12.22 -0.11 0.08
CA LEU A 140 11.14 -0.18 -0.91
C LEU A 140 11.66 -0.42 -2.33
N LYS A 141 12.74 0.27 -2.73
CA LYS A 141 13.40 0.04 -4.01
C LYS A 141 13.88 -1.39 -4.16
N ILE A 142 14.64 -1.89 -3.17
CA ILE A 142 15.17 -3.26 -3.18
C ILE A 142 14.01 -4.25 -3.29
N LEU A 143 12.98 -4.11 -2.45
CA LEU A 143 11.83 -5.00 -2.42
C LEU A 143 11.03 -4.97 -3.74
N LEU A 144 10.60 -3.80 -4.20
CA LEU A 144 9.73 -3.69 -5.38
C LEU A 144 10.43 -4.21 -6.64
N LEU A 145 11.68 -3.82 -6.86
CA LEU A 145 12.43 -4.28 -8.05
C LEU A 145 12.70 -5.79 -7.99
N ALA A 146 13.00 -6.33 -6.80
CA ALA A 146 13.23 -7.78 -6.64
C ALA A 146 11.98 -8.61 -6.95
N GLN A 147 10.80 -8.00 -6.84
CA GLN A 147 9.52 -8.62 -7.17
C GLN A 147 9.13 -8.41 -8.64
N GLY A 148 10.03 -7.84 -9.45
CA GLY A 148 9.81 -7.57 -10.87
C GLY A 148 8.89 -6.39 -11.14
N GLU A 149 8.52 -5.62 -10.10
CA GLU A 149 7.73 -4.40 -10.29
C GLU A 149 8.57 -3.35 -11.01
N LYS A 150 7.88 -2.44 -11.71
CA LYS A 150 8.52 -1.34 -12.44
C LYS A 150 8.03 0.03 -11.95
N PRO A 151 8.43 0.48 -10.76
CA PRO A 151 7.90 1.70 -10.13
C PRO A 151 8.01 2.97 -10.99
N THR A 152 9.04 3.06 -11.84
CA THR A 152 9.23 4.19 -12.76
C THR A 152 8.18 4.25 -13.87
N GLU A 153 7.61 3.10 -14.27
CA GLU A 153 6.55 2.99 -15.28
C GLU A 153 5.16 3.04 -14.63
N MET A 154 5.01 2.37 -13.48
CA MET A 154 3.75 2.28 -12.74
C MET A 154 3.26 3.64 -12.28
N TYR A 155 2.04 3.99 -12.69
CA TYR A 155 1.38 5.25 -12.34
C TYR A 155 2.19 6.48 -12.74
N SER A 156 3.02 6.38 -13.78
CA SER A 156 3.94 7.45 -14.23
C SER A 156 3.22 8.73 -14.64
N GLU A 157 1.94 8.63 -15.01
CA GLU A 157 1.06 9.76 -15.28
C GLU A 157 0.72 10.59 -14.02
N ILE A 158 0.95 10.05 -12.82
CA ILE A 158 0.71 10.70 -11.54
C ILE A 158 1.98 11.39 -11.02
N THR A 159 2.11 12.69 -11.23
CA THR A 159 3.30 13.49 -10.90
C THR A 159 3.08 14.52 -9.78
N MET A 160 1.93 14.50 -9.13
CA MET A 160 1.61 15.43 -8.04
C MET A 160 2.36 15.12 -6.73
N PRO A 161 2.73 16.12 -5.92
CA PRO A 161 3.29 15.90 -4.59
C PRO A 161 2.47 14.92 -3.75
N LEU A 162 3.15 14.00 -3.06
CA LEU A 162 2.51 12.96 -2.25
C LEU A 162 2.38 13.36 -0.77
N SER A 163 3.29 14.18 -0.27
CA SER A 163 3.31 14.67 1.12
C SER A 163 4.30 15.83 1.24
N LEU A 164 4.41 16.42 2.42
CA LEU A 164 5.30 17.57 2.68
C LEU A 164 6.79 17.27 2.45
N ASP A 165 7.23 16.01 2.59
CA ASP A 165 8.61 15.56 2.35
C ASP A 165 8.79 14.74 1.06
N VAL A 166 7.75 14.64 0.24
CA VAL A 166 7.76 13.95 -1.07
C VAL A 166 7.03 14.81 -2.10
N THR A 167 7.66 15.91 -2.49
CA THR A 167 7.06 16.95 -3.33
C THR A 167 7.54 16.95 -4.78
N ASN A 168 8.76 16.51 -5.04
CA ASN A 168 9.36 16.54 -6.38
C ASN A 168 9.22 15.16 -7.06
N PRO A 169 8.45 15.05 -8.16
CA PRO A 169 8.28 13.79 -8.89
C PRO A 169 9.53 13.30 -9.63
N ASP A 170 10.50 14.18 -9.85
CA ASP A 170 11.77 13.85 -10.54
C ASP A 170 12.80 13.22 -9.59
N GLU A 171 12.52 13.20 -8.29
CA GLU A 171 13.38 12.52 -7.32
C GLU A 171 13.39 11.01 -7.55
N TRP A 172 14.58 10.41 -7.50
CA TRP A 172 14.75 8.97 -7.74
C TRP A 172 13.87 8.09 -6.84
N TYR A 173 13.56 8.57 -5.63
CA TYR A 173 12.81 7.86 -4.61
C TYR A 173 11.30 7.98 -4.79
N TYR A 174 10.83 9.00 -5.52
CA TYR A 174 9.41 9.29 -5.72
C TYR A 174 8.62 8.10 -6.31
N PRO A 175 9.03 7.44 -7.41
CA PRO A 175 8.28 6.33 -7.98
C PRO A 175 8.07 5.18 -6.98
N TYR A 176 9.06 4.92 -6.13
CA TYR A 176 8.97 3.88 -5.10
C TYR A 176 8.00 4.25 -3.98
N MET A 177 7.95 5.53 -3.58
CA MET A 177 6.96 6.01 -2.61
C MET A 177 5.54 5.96 -3.18
N ARG A 178 5.37 6.37 -4.44
CA ARG A 178 4.09 6.28 -5.16
C ARG A 178 3.59 4.84 -5.24
N SER A 179 4.45 3.91 -5.67
CA SER A 179 4.11 2.47 -5.72
C SER A 179 3.82 1.90 -4.34
N ALA A 180 4.53 2.33 -3.29
CA ALA A 180 4.29 1.86 -1.93
C ALA A 180 2.94 2.34 -1.36
N LEU A 181 2.48 3.55 -1.71
CA LEU A 181 1.13 4.02 -1.40
C LEU A 181 0.08 3.20 -2.15
N ALA A 182 0.26 3.01 -3.47
CA ALA A 182 -0.65 2.23 -4.30
C ALA A 182 -0.74 0.75 -3.86
N ALA A 183 0.33 0.19 -3.30
CA ALA A 183 0.34 -1.15 -2.74
C ALA A 183 -0.10 -1.22 -1.26
N SER A 184 -0.51 -0.09 -0.65
CA SER A 184 -0.86 -0.01 0.77
C SER A 184 0.24 -0.51 1.72
N MET A 185 1.50 -0.31 1.34
CA MET A 185 2.67 -0.69 2.14
C MET A 185 2.95 0.38 3.20
N THR A 186 2.87 1.65 2.80
CA THR A 186 3.05 2.82 3.67
C THR A 186 1.85 3.76 3.52
N MET A 187 1.74 4.69 4.45
CA MET A 187 0.76 5.79 4.43
C MET A 187 1.40 7.03 5.07
N VAL A 188 0.73 8.18 4.97
CA VAL A 188 1.17 9.41 5.62
C VAL A 188 1.01 9.26 7.14
N GLY A 189 2.03 9.67 7.89
CA GLY A 189 1.97 9.68 9.35
C GLY A 189 1.01 10.75 9.88
N GLU A 190 0.71 10.70 11.18
CA GLU A 190 -0.08 11.74 11.85
C GLU A 190 0.57 13.14 11.73
N ASP A 191 1.88 13.17 11.50
CA ASP A 191 2.68 14.37 11.27
C ASP A 191 2.60 14.91 9.83
N GLY A 192 1.89 14.23 8.93
CA GLY A 192 1.73 14.67 7.53
C GLY A 192 2.88 14.27 6.59
N PHE A 193 3.83 13.46 7.06
CA PHE A 193 5.03 13.07 6.30
C PHE A 193 5.06 11.57 5.94
N LEU A 194 5.78 11.23 4.86
CA LEU A 194 5.99 9.84 4.44
C LEU A 194 7.33 9.26 4.90
N HIS A 195 8.28 10.12 5.30
CA HIS A 195 9.58 9.78 5.84
C HIS A 195 10.40 8.83 4.95
N PRO A 196 10.73 9.18 3.70
CA PRO A 196 11.46 8.30 2.78
C PRO A 196 12.87 7.96 3.29
N ALA A 197 13.51 8.89 4.01
CA ALA A 197 14.85 8.74 4.56
C ALA A 197 14.91 8.08 5.94
N LYS A 198 13.76 7.72 6.55
CA LYS A 198 13.75 7.13 7.89
C LYS A 198 14.47 5.78 7.92
N PRO A 199 15.44 5.56 8.84
CA PRO A 199 16.00 4.25 9.12
C PRO A 199 14.93 3.26 9.57
N LEU A 200 14.93 2.04 9.03
CA LEU A 200 13.93 1.04 9.38
C LEU A 200 14.39 0.13 10.51
N SER A 201 13.48 -0.11 11.45
CA SER A 201 13.55 -1.25 12.38
C SER A 201 13.18 -2.56 11.67
N ARG A 202 13.53 -3.69 12.30
CA ARG A 202 13.25 -5.03 11.77
C ARG A 202 11.75 -5.33 11.73
N GLY A 203 10.99 -4.81 12.69
CA GLY A 203 9.53 -4.85 12.72
C GLY A 203 8.91 -4.07 11.56
N GLU A 204 9.44 -2.89 11.24
CA GLU A 204 8.95 -2.11 10.09
C GLU A 204 9.26 -2.79 8.74
N VAL A 205 10.47 -3.36 8.60
CA VAL A 205 10.82 -4.19 7.43
C VAL A 205 9.83 -5.36 7.27
N ALA A 206 9.51 -6.05 8.36
CA ALA A 206 8.52 -7.13 8.35
C ALA A 206 7.13 -6.63 7.94
N VAL A 207 6.68 -5.49 8.47
CA VAL A 207 5.37 -4.91 8.12
C VAL A 207 5.30 -4.52 6.65
N LEU A 208 6.33 -3.86 6.11
CA LEU A 208 6.37 -3.47 4.70
C LEU A 208 6.33 -4.69 3.77
N LEU A 209 7.12 -5.72 4.08
CA LEU A 209 7.15 -6.97 3.31
C LEU A 209 5.81 -7.71 3.38
N HIS A 210 5.25 -7.87 4.58
CA HIS A 210 3.95 -8.51 4.79
C HIS A 210 2.83 -7.78 4.04
N ARG A 211 2.75 -6.44 4.14
CA ARG A 211 1.73 -5.65 3.45
C ARG A 211 1.82 -5.82 1.93
N TYR A 212 3.03 -5.84 1.37
CA TYR A 212 3.22 -6.11 -0.05
C TYR A 212 2.72 -7.51 -0.45
N LEU A 213 3.08 -8.55 0.31
CA LEU A 213 2.59 -9.91 0.04
C LEU A 213 1.06 -10.00 0.13
N MET A 214 0.45 -9.32 1.11
CA MET A 214 -1.01 -9.22 1.21
C MET A 214 -1.63 -8.48 0.03
N TYR A 215 -0.98 -7.42 -0.47
CA TYR A 215 -1.41 -6.70 -1.66
C TYR A 215 -1.39 -7.60 -2.90
N LYS A 216 -0.33 -8.37 -3.12
CA LYS A 216 -0.24 -9.33 -4.24
C LYS A 216 -1.32 -10.42 -4.19
N GLN A 217 -1.85 -10.73 -3.01
CA GLN A 217 -2.98 -11.65 -2.83
C GLN A 217 -4.35 -10.96 -2.92
N GLY A 218 -4.39 -9.65 -3.19
CA GLY A 218 -5.61 -8.83 -3.21
C GLY A 218 -6.28 -8.63 -1.85
N ARG A 219 -5.55 -8.91 -0.75
CA ARG A 219 -6.03 -8.80 0.64
C ARG A 219 -5.91 -7.38 1.20
N ARG A 220 -5.39 -6.43 0.43
CA ARG A 220 -5.29 -5.00 0.79
C ARG A 220 -6.32 -4.11 0.10
N THR A 221 -7.19 -4.65 -0.76
CA THR A 221 -8.21 -3.87 -1.49
C THR A 221 -9.08 -3.04 -0.56
N GLN A 222 -9.61 -3.64 0.51
CA GLN A 222 -10.42 -2.90 1.48
C GLN A 222 -9.62 -1.79 2.19
N ALA A 223 -8.36 -2.05 2.55
CA ALA A 223 -7.51 -1.04 3.16
C ALA A 223 -7.24 0.14 2.21
N LEU A 224 -7.06 -0.13 0.91
CA LEU A 224 -6.91 0.90 -0.11
C LEU A 224 -8.20 1.71 -0.31
N LEU A 225 -9.37 1.07 -0.28
CA LEU A 225 -10.66 1.78 -0.35
C LEU A 225 -10.88 2.68 0.87
N SER A 226 -10.63 2.18 2.08
CA SER A 226 -10.73 2.98 3.31
C SER A 226 -9.73 4.13 3.36
N GLU A 227 -8.51 3.92 2.87
CA GLU A 227 -7.51 4.99 2.75
C GLU A 227 -7.93 6.03 1.68
N THR A 228 -8.49 5.59 0.56
CA THR A 228 -9.05 6.49 -0.47
C THR A 228 -10.13 7.39 0.12
N GLU A 229 -11.08 6.81 0.88
CA GLU A 229 -12.14 7.55 1.55
C GLU A 229 -11.56 8.54 2.58
N SER A 230 -10.59 8.11 3.38
CA SER A 230 -9.94 8.96 4.39
C SER A 230 -9.23 10.16 3.74
N GLU A 231 -8.53 9.95 2.62
CA GLU A 231 -7.87 11.03 1.89
C GLU A 231 -8.85 11.99 1.20
N ILE A 232 -10.01 11.50 0.75
CA ILE A 232 -11.09 12.36 0.25
C ILE A 232 -11.65 13.22 1.38
N ILE A 233 -11.93 12.63 2.55
CA ILE A 233 -12.42 13.37 3.73
C ILE A 233 -11.39 14.44 4.13
N ASN A 234 -10.11 14.08 4.18
CA ASN A 234 -9.02 15.01 4.46
C ASN A 234 -8.95 16.15 3.43
N THR A 235 -9.15 15.84 2.15
CA THR A 235 -9.19 16.85 1.08
C THR A 235 -10.26 17.89 1.36
N VAL A 236 -11.51 17.45 1.61
CA VAL A 236 -12.64 18.36 1.86
C VAL A 236 -12.36 19.24 3.07
N ARG A 237 -11.96 18.63 4.20
CA ARG A 237 -11.65 19.36 5.43
C ARG A 237 -10.55 20.41 5.21
N LEU A 238 -9.47 20.04 4.52
CA LEU A 238 -8.35 20.96 4.24
C LEU A 238 -8.76 22.10 3.30
N MET A 239 -9.66 21.85 2.34
CA MET A 239 -10.23 22.92 1.50
C MET A 239 -11.08 23.90 2.32
N GLU A 240 -11.88 23.41 3.27
CA GLU A 240 -12.67 24.24 4.20
C GLU A 240 -11.76 25.10 5.09
N ASP A 241 -10.66 24.51 5.57
CA ASP A 241 -9.60 25.18 6.35
C ASP A 241 -8.73 26.12 5.49
N LYS A 242 -8.95 26.16 4.17
CA LYS A 242 -8.15 26.92 3.19
C LYS A 242 -6.67 26.51 3.13
N ASP A 243 -6.34 25.30 3.59
CA ASP A 243 -5.03 24.69 3.44
C ASP A 243 -4.94 23.94 2.11
N ILE A 244 -4.85 24.72 1.03
CA ILE A 244 -4.99 24.21 -0.34
C ILE A 244 -3.82 23.32 -0.75
N ASN A 245 -2.62 23.56 -0.20
CA ASN A 245 -1.45 22.73 -0.49
C ASN A 245 -1.64 21.31 0.05
N ASN A 246 -2.01 21.18 1.33
CA ASN A 246 -2.24 19.87 1.91
C ASN A 246 -3.51 19.21 1.34
N ALA A 247 -4.54 19.99 0.99
CA ALA A 247 -5.70 19.47 0.26
C ALA A 247 -5.29 18.85 -1.09
N SER A 248 -4.41 19.52 -1.84
CA SER A 248 -3.90 19.01 -3.12
C SER A 248 -3.12 17.70 -2.95
N PHE A 249 -2.33 17.59 -1.87
CA PHE A 249 -1.58 16.37 -1.57
C PHE A 249 -2.52 15.22 -1.20
N ALA A 250 -3.52 15.48 -0.34
CA ALA A 250 -4.52 14.49 0.04
C ALA A 250 -5.32 13.98 -1.17
N ALA A 251 -5.80 14.90 -2.02
CA ALA A 251 -6.54 14.54 -3.22
C ALA A 251 -5.68 13.72 -4.18
N GLY A 252 -4.39 14.07 -4.30
CA GLY A 252 -3.44 13.30 -5.10
C GLY A 252 -3.22 11.89 -4.56
N ARG A 253 -3.05 11.74 -3.24
CA ARG A 253 -2.94 10.43 -2.60
C ARG A 253 -4.20 9.58 -2.78
N ALA A 254 -5.39 10.16 -2.67
CA ALA A 254 -6.65 9.45 -2.92
C ALA A 254 -6.66 8.81 -4.33
N VAL A 255 -6.16 9.53 -5.34
CA VAL A 255 -6.02 8.98 -6.70
C VAL A 255 -4.98 7.85 -6.73
N VAL A 256 -3.78 8.03 -6.14
CA VAL A 256 -2.75 6.97 -6.13
C VAL A 256 -3.25 5.68 -5.47
N VAL A 257 -3.86 5.80 -4.30
CA VAL A 257 -4.34 4.66 -3.50
C VAL A 257 -5.51 3.96 -4.20
N SER A 258 -6.48 4.70 -4.74
CA SER A 258 -7.61 4.12 -5.48
C SER A 258 -7.15 3.41 -6.77
N ARG A 259 -6.12 3.94 -7.47
CA ARG A 259 -5.48 3.26 -8.60
C ARG A 259 -4.80 1.97 -8.18
N GLY A 260 -4.18 1.97 -7.00
CA GLY A 260 -3.69 0.76 -6.35
C GLY A 260 -4.78 -0.30 -6.15
N ALA A 261 -5.95 0.11 -5.64
CA ALA A 261 -7.09 -0.79 -5.48
C ALA A 261 -7.54 -1.36 -6.84
N LEU A 262 -7.60 -0.52 -7.87
CA LEU A 262 -7.96 -0.91 -9.23
C LEU A 262 -6.97 -1.90 -9.84
N THR A 263 -5.67 -1.71 -9.63
CA THR A 263 -4.66 -2.69 -10.06
C THR A 263 -4.84 -4.03 -9.37
N SER A 264 -5.20 -4.03 -8.08
CA SER A 264 -5.44 -5.26 -7.32
C SER A 264 -6.75 -5.97 -7.69
N ARG A 265 -7.82 -5.23 -7.99
CA ARG A 265 -9.17 -5.75 -8.27
C ARG A 265 -9.82 -4.96 -9.41
N PRO A 266 -9.38 -5.17 -10.66
CA PRO A 266 -9.80 -4.35 -11.81
C PRO A 266 -11.26 -4.53 -12.19
N ASP A 267 -11.90 -5.63 -11.78
CA ASP A 267 -13.26 -5.96 -12.16
C ASP A 267 -14.32 -5.52 -11.14
N GLU A 268 -13.92 -5.20 -9.91
CA GLU A 268 -14.84 -4.80 -8.84
C GLU A 268 -15.43 -3.42 -9.09
N SER A 269 -16.77 -3.34 -9.18
CA SER A 269 -17.45 -2.09 -9.49
C SER A 269 -17.22 -1.01 -8.44
N ILE A 270 -17.25 -1.37 -7.14
CA ILE A 270 -16.95 -0.42 -6.06
C ILE A 270 -15.56 0.21 -6.22
N VAL A 271 -14.57 -0.55 -6.69
CA VAL A 271 -13.20 -0.06 -6.92
C VAL A 271 -13.16 0.91 -8.10
N LYS A 272 -13.83 0.60 -9.21
CA LYS A 272 -13.96 1.52 -10.36
C LYS A 272 -14.65 2.82 -9.95
N GLY A 273 -15.70 2.72 -9.14
CA GLY A 273 -16.40 3.86 -8.58
C GLY A 273 -15.50 4.72 -7.69
N ALA A 274 -14.76 4.11 -6.76
CA ALA A 274 -13.83 4.81 -5.87
C ALA A 274 -12.75 5.59 -6.63
N VAL A 275 -12.23 5.04 -7.74
CA VAL A 275 -11.29 5.76 -8.63
C VAL A 275 -11.94 7.01 -9.23
N LYS A 276 -13.18 6.91 -9.74
CA LYS A 276 -13.89 8.06 -10.29
C LYS A 276 -14.15 9.12 -9.22
N THR A 277 -14.47 8.68 -8.01
CA THR A 277 -14.64 9.57 -6.87
C THR A 277 -13.35 10.32 -6.53
N ALA A 278 -12.23 9.61 -6.40
CA ALA A 278 -10.94 10.21 -6.09
C ALA A 278 -10.47 11.19 -7.19
N GLU A 279 -10.61 10.81 -8.47
CA GLU A 279 -10.34 11.69 -9.60
C GLU A 279 -11.20 12.97 -9.54
N GLY A 280 -12.48 12.85 -9.19
CA GLY A 280 -13.39 13.98 -9.10
C GLY A 280 -13.01 14.98 -8.02
N PHE A 281 -12.67 14.52 -6.81
CA PHE A 281 -12.17 15.41 -5.74
C PHE A 281 -10.81 16.04 -6.08
N HIS A 282 -9.94 15.32 -6.78
CA HIS A 282 -8.71 15.89 -7.32
C HIS A 282 -8.99 17.02 -8.31
N LYS A 283 -9.95 16.84 -9.23
CA LYS A 283 -10.39 17.88 -10.16
C LYS A 283 -11.00 19.09 -9.44
N LEU A 284 -11.80 18.88 -8.39
CA LEU A 284 -12.31 19.98 -7.57
C LEU A 284 -11.18 20.81 -6.96
N THR A 285 -10.17 20.14 -6.42
CA THR A 285 -9.03 20.80 -5.79
C THR A 285 -8.21 21.60 -6.81
N GLN A 286 -7.96 21.02 -8.00
CA GLN A 286 -7.32 21.73 -9.11
C GLN A 286 -8.16 22.94 -9.56
N GLY A 287 -9.49 22.80 -9.63
CA GLY A 287 -10.41 23.88 -9.99
C GLY A 287 -10.35 25.03 -9.00
N TYR A 288 -10.29 24.73 -7.70
CA TYR A 288 -10.12 25.73 -6.65
C TYR A 288 -8.80 26.50 -6.80
N VAL A 289 -7.68 25.78 -7.02
CA VAL A 289 -6.36 26.39 -7.27
C VAL A 289 -6.38 27.31 -8.49
N ALA A 290 -6.94 26.85 -9.61
CA ALA A 290 -7.08 27.65 -10.82
C ALA A 290 -7.94 28.91 -10.59
N GLY A 291 -9.01 28.80 -9.80
CA GLY A 291 -9.86 29.91 -9.42
C GLY A 291 -9.12 30.98 -8.61
N LEU A 292 -8.31 30.57 -7.63
CA LEU A 292 -7.44 31.48 -6.88
C LEU A 292 -6.41 32.20 -7.78
N ALA A 293 -5.96 31.54 -8.84
CA ALA A 293 -5.05 32.11 -9.83
C ALA A 293 -5.76 33.00 -10.88
N GLY A 294 -7.08 33.23 -10.76
CA GLY A 294 -7.87 33.99 -11.73
C GLY A 294 -8.12 33.27 -13.06
N GLN A 295 -7.79 31.98 -13.15
CA GLN A 295 -8.00 31.15 -14.34
C GLN A 295 -9.44 30.60 -14.36
N PHE A 296 -10.43 31.50 -14.41
CA PHE A 296 -11.84 31.15 -14.20
C PHE A 296 -12.38 30.10 -15.18
N ASP A 297 -12.00 30.17 -16.46
CA ASP A 297 -12.47 29.20 -17.46
C ASP A 297 -11.93 27.79 -17.20
N THR A 298 -10.65 27.68 -16.85
CA THR A 298 -10.03 26.42 -16.43
C THR A 298 -10.70 25.87 -15.17
N ALA A 299 -10.94 26.73 -14.18
CA ALA A 299 -11.58 26.34 -12.93
C ALA A 299 -13.02 25.83 -13.13
N ILE A 300 -13.80 26.50 -13.99
CA ILE A 300 -15.17 26.07 -14.34
C ILE A 300 -15.16 24.73 -15.08
N ALA A 301 -14.23 24.53 -16.02
CA ALA A 301 -14.11 23.27 -16.76
C ALA A 301 -13.76 22.10 -15.82
N LEU A 302 -12.81 22.29 -14.90
CA LEU A 302 -12.45 21.30 -13.89
C LEU A 302 -13.61 20.95 -12.95
N ALA A 303 -14.42 21.93 -12.56
CA ALA A 303 -15.63 21.70 -11.78
C ALA A 303 -16.66 20.85 -12.55
N GLN A 304 -16.84 21.11 -13.85
CA GLN A 304 -17.72 20.30 -14.71
C GLN A 304 -17.21 18.87 -14.89
N GLU A 305 -15.90 18.69 -15.07
CA GLU A 305 -15.27 17.36 -15.11
C GLU A 305 -15.51 16.58 -13.81
N ALA A 306 -15.32 17.22 -12.65
CA ALA A 306 -15.60 16.62 -11.36
C ALA A 306 -17.07 16.17 -11.23
N TRP A 307 -18.01 17.00 -11.66
CA TRP A 307 -19.43 16.67 -11.67
C TRP A 307 -19.73 15.42 -12.52
N GLY A 308 -19.14 15.31 -13.71
CA GLY A 308 -19.30 14.15 -14.57
C GLY A 308 -18.64 12.87 -14.02
N LEU A 309 -17.50 13.01 -13.33
CA LEU A 309 -16.86 11.89 -12.63
C LEU A 309 -17.73 11.38 -11.47
N ALA A 310 -18.43 12.26 -10.77
CA ALA A 310 -19.38 11.87 -9.73
C ALA A 310 -20.54 11.04 -10.30
N GLU A 311 -21.14 11.41 -11.45
CA GLU A 311 -22.16 10.59 -12.11
C GLU A 311 -21.64 9.20 -12.46
N ARG A 312 -20.44 9.13 -13.07
CA ARG A 312 -19.80 7.85 -13.40
C ARG A 312 -19.52 6.99 -12.18
N ALA A 313 -19.19 7.59 -11.03
CA ALA A 313 -19.01 6.85 -9.79
C ALA A 313 -20.31 6.14 -9.35
N LYS A 314 -21.45 6.82 -9.46
CA LYS A 314 -22.79 6.26 -9.14
C LYS A 314 -23.16 5.11 -10.07
N GLU A 315 -22.81 5.21 -11.35
CA GLU A 315 -23.05 4.13 -12.34
C GLU A 315 -22.36 2.83 -11.94
N PHE A 316 -21.20 2.90 -11.28
CA PHE A 316 -20.48 1.73 -10.82
C PHE A 316 -21.05 1.14 -9.52
N SER A 317 -21.45 1.96 -8.56
CA SER A 317 -21.81 1.49 -7.23
C SER A 317 -22.77 2.45 -6.53
N PRO A 318 -24.00 2.00 -6.18
CA PRO A 318 -24.97 2.81 -5.43
C PRO A 318 -24.49 3.23 -4.05
N GLU A 319 -23.56 2.49 -3.44
CA GLU A 319 -22.95 2.82 -2.14
C GLU A 319 -22.21 4.16 -2.17
N LEU A 320 -21.79 4.63 -3.36
CA LEU A 320 -21.11 5.91 -3.54
C LEU A 320 -22.06 7.10 -3.74
N ASN A 321 -23.37 6.88 -3.73
CA ASN A 321 -24.36 7.93 -4.03
C ASN A 321 -24.23 9.17 -3.15
N THR A 322 -24.03 9.00 -1.85
CA THR A 322 -23.88 10.13 -0.91
C THR A 322 -22.64 10.95 -1.24
N LEU A 323 -21.50 10.29 -1.42
CA LEU A 323 -20.22 10.96 -1.70
C LEU A 323 -20.22 11.63 -3.07
N ALA A 324 -20.83 10.99 -4.06
CA ALA A 324 -21.00 11.56 -5.40
C ALA A 324 -21.94 12.79 -5.39
N ALA A 325 -23.04 12.75 -4.63
CA ALA A 325 -23.94 13.90 -4.48
C ALA A 325 -23.23 15.09 -3.83
N GLN A 326 -22.45 14.86 -2.78
CA GLN A 326 -21.63 15.90 -2.14
C GLN A 326 -20.65 16.53 -3.13
N MET A 327 -19.94 15.72 -3.91
CA MET A 327 -19.01 16.21 -4.92
C MET A 327 -19.71 17.07 -6.00
N GLN A 328 -20.91 16.68 -6.41
CA GLN A 328 -21.70 17.46 -7.37
C GLN A 328 -22.17 18.80 -6.82
N GLU A 329 -22.58 18.83 -5.55
CA GLU A 329 -22.93 20.07 -4.86
C GLU A 329 -21.74 21.02 -4.80
N MET A 330 -20.56 20.51 -4.42
CA MET A 330 -19.31 21.28 -4.42
C MET A 330 -18.95 21.79 -5.82
N ALA A 331 -19.03 20.93 -6.83
CA ALA A 331 -18.77 21.29 -8.23
C ALA A 331 -19.70 22.41 -8.72
N SER A 332 -21.00 22.27 -8.47
CA SER A 332 -22.02 23.24 -8.88
C SER A 332 -21.81 24.59 -8.20
N THR A 333 -21.57 24.57 -6.88
CA THR A 333 -21.32 25.76 -6.07
C THR A 333 -20.07 26.51 -6.55
N MET A 334 -18.97 25.78 -6.77
CA MET A 334 -17.73 26.35 -7.29
C MET A 334 -17.94 26.98 -8.67
N ALA A 335 -18.54 26.25 -9.62
CA ALA A 335 -18.77 26.77 -10.97
C ALA A 335 -19.67 28.02 -10.97
N GLY A 336 -20.72 28.04 -10.14
CA GLY A 336 -21.60 29.21 -9.98
C GLY A 336 -20.86 30.42 -9.43
N SER A 337 -20.09 30.24 -8.35
CA SER A 337 -19.28 31.30 -7.75
C SER A 337 -18.25 31.87 -8.73
N LEU A 338 -17.55 31.01 -9.46
CA LEU A 338 -16.52 31.42 -10.43
C LEU A 338 -17.11 32.20 -11.61
N ARG A 339 -18.29 31.82 -12.12
CA ARG A 339 -18.98 32.59 -13.18
C ARG A 339 -19.34 34.00 -12.70
N ALA A 340 -19.89 34.12 -11.50
CA ALA A 340 -20.24 35.42 -10.93
C ALA A 340 -19.00 36.29 -10.65
N GLN A 341 -17.87 35.69 -10.29
CA GLN A 341 -16.60 36.41 -10.14
C GLN A 341 -16.04 36.85 -11.49
N LYS A 342 -16.07 35.99 -12.51
CA LYS A 342 -15.63 36.30 -13.88
C LYS A 342 -16.38 37.51 -14.44
N GLU A 343 -17.70 37.56 -14.28
CA GLU A 343 -18.54 38.68 -14.73
C GLU A 343 -18.20 40.01 -14.05
N LYS A 344 -17.67 40.01 -12.82
CA LYS A 344 -17.28 41.23 -12.10
C LYS A 344 -15.92 41.78 -12.53
N VAL A 345 -15.09 40.95 -13.15
CA VAL A 345 -13.72 41.30 -13.55
C VAL A 345 -13.64 41.67 -15.05
N GLN A 346 -14.71 41.39 -15.81
CA GLN A 346 -14.87 41.78 -17.22
C GLN A 346 -15.55 43.15 -17.35
#